data_AF-A0A644UHG6-F1
#
_entry.id   AF-A0A644UHG6-F1
#
_cell.length_a   1.000
_cell.length_b   1.000
_cell.length_c   1.000
_cell.angle_alpha   90.00
_cell.angle_beta   90.00
_cell.angle_gamma   90.00
#
_symmetry.space_group_name_H-M   'P 1'
#
loop_
_entity.id
_entity.type
_entity.pdbx_description
1 polymer ?
#
loop_
_entity_poly.entity_id
_entity_poly.type
_entity_poly.pdbx_seq_one_letter_code
_entity_poly.pdbx_strand_id
1 'polypeptide(L)' 'MSLIIAEQLKAGIILGDNENGEYVYMPGSEIGVENPMCIFEKGKEKEDLHIDDAVELVKRLSLIPVRHPRYGKRAY' A
#
# COMPACT_ATOMS: atom_id res chain seq x y z
N MET A 1 11.76 -9.67 -4.37
CA MET A 1 10.30 -9.39 -4.23
C MET A 1 9.68 -10.26 -3.13
N SER A 2 8.84 -9.72 -2.24
CA SER A 2 7.93 -10.58 -1.42
C SER A 2 6.66 -10.82 -2.21
N LEU A 3 6.40 -12.06 -2.59
CA LEU A 3 5.16 -12.44 -3.28
C LEU A 3 3.93 -12.10 -2.45
N ILE A 4 3.98 -12.34 -1.13
CA ILE A 4 2.85 -12.12 -0.22
C ILE A 4 2.43 -10.65 -0.15
N ILE A 5 3.39 -9.73 -0.01
CA ILE A 5 3.09 -8.28 0.09
C ILE A 5 2.52 -7.77 -1.23
N ALA A 6 3.12 -8.18 -2.35
CA ALA A 6 2.63 -7.78 -3.67
C ALA A 6 1.19 -8.26 -3.91
N GLU A 7 0.86 -9.50 -3.52
CA GLU A 7 -0.50 -10.02 -3.62
C GLU A 7 -1.48 -9.32 -2.68
N GLN A 8 -1.05 -8.96 -1.47
CA GLN A 8 -1.86 -8.16 -0.55
C GLN A 8 -2.20 -6.79 -1.15
N LEU A 9 -1.21 -6.10 -1.70
CA LEU A 9 -1.41 -4.81 -2.37
C LEU A 9 -2.34 -4.94 -3.58
N LYS A 10 -2.13 -5.97 -4.43
CA LYS A 10 -3.02 -6.26 -5.57
C LYS A 10 -4.44 -6.64 -5.17
N ALA A 11 -4.63 -7.20 -3.97
CA ALA A 11 -5.95 -7.46 -3.39
C ALA A 11 -6.57 -6.21 -2.73
N GLY A 12 -5.92 -5.05 -2.84
CA GLY A 12 -6.33 -3.78 -2.26
C GLY A 12 -6.18 -3.70 -0.74
N ILE A 13 -5.43 -4.62 -0.12
CA ILE A 13 -5.15 -4.57 1.32
C ILE A 13 -4.23 -3.37 1.60
N ILE A 14 -4.60 -2.60 2.62
CA ILE A 14 -3.81 -1.45 3.06
C ILE A 14 -2.80 -1.93 4.09
N LEU A 15 -1.52 -1.72 3.80
CA LEU A 15 -0.40 -2.03 4.70
C LEU A 15 0.06 -0.71 5.32
N GLY A 16 0.24 -0.65 6.62
CA GLY A 16 0.61 0.61 7.26
C GLY A 16 0.92 0.50 8.73
N ASP A 17 1.09 1.68 9.30
CA ASP A 17 1.30 1.95 10.71
C ASP A 17 0.38 3.12 11.12
N ASN A 18 -0.60 2.81 11.96
CA ASN A 18 -1.57 3.80 12.42
C ASN A 18 -0.97 4.84 13.37
N GLU A 19 0.09 4.49 14.11
CA GLU A 19 0.76 5.40 15.05
C GLU A 19 1.57 6.46 14.30
N ASN A 20 2.26 6.03 13.24
CA ASN A 20 3.06 6.92 12.39
C ASN A 20 2.26 7.59 11.26
N GLY A 21 1.02 7.13 11.00
CA GLY A 21 0.19 7.65 9.93
C GLY A 21 0.77 7.37 8.53
N GLU A 22 1.42 6.21 8.40
CA GLU A 22 2.11 5.75 7.20
C GLU A 22 1.34 4.59 6.58
N TYR A 23 1.01 4.68 5.29
CA TYR A 23 0.19 3.68 4.61
C TYR A 23 0.67 3.45 3.19
N VAL A 24 0.63 2.21 2.75
CA VAL A 24 0.89 1.77 1.38
C VAL A 24 -0.33 0.99 0.90
N TYR A 25 -0.88 1.40 -0.23
CA TYR A 25 -2.04 0.75 -0.82
C TYR A 25 -2.10 0.91 -2.34
N MET A 26 -2.70 -0.06 -3.02
CA MET A 26 -2.98 0.04 -4.45
C MET A 26 -4.36 0.69 -4.66
N PRO A 27 -4.46 1.81 -5.40
CA PRO A 27 -5.76 2.39 -5.73
C PRO A 27 -6.57 1.46 -6.64
N GLY A 28 -7.89 1.48 -6.52
CA GLY A 28 -8.79 0.60 -7.28
C GLY A 28 -8.61 0.68 -8.81
N SER A 29 -8.18 1.83 -9.32
CA SER A 29 -7.90 2.04 -10.75
C SER A 29 -6.73 1.22 -11.29
N GLU A 30 -5.82 0.77 -10.43
CA GLU A 30 -4.60 0.03 -10.80
C GLU A 30 -4.78 -1.49 -10.72
N ILE A 31 -5.96 -1.95 -10.30
CA ILE A 31 -6.25 -3.38 -10.16
C ILE A 31 -6.32 -4.05 -11.54
N GLY A 32 -5.46 -5.04 -11.76
CA GLY A 32 -5.38 -5.78 -13.04
C GLY A 32 -4.53 -5.10 -14.12
N VAL A 33 -3.87 -3.98 -13.79
CA VAL A 33 -2.90 -3.32 -14.68
C VAL A 33 -1.58 -4.08 -14.70
N GLU A 34 -0.90 -4.11 -15.85
CA GLU A 34 0.36 -4.86 -16.05
C GLU A 34 1.51 -4.34 -15.18
N ASN A 35 1.64 -3.01 -15.07
CA ASN A 35 2.63 -2.34 -14.25
C ASN A 35 1.96 -1.38 -13.26
N PRO A 36 1.33 -1.91 -12.18
CA PRO A 36 0.47 -1.13 -11.32
C PRO A 36 1.26 -0.22 -10.39
N MET A 37 0.68 0.95 -10.11
CA MET A 37 1.17 1.90 -9.13
C MET A 37 0.50 1.68 -7.77
N CYS A 38 1.25 1.95 -6.71
CA CYS A 38 0.78 2.01 -5.33
C CYS A 38 0.96 3.44 -4.81
N ILE A 39 0.21 3.81 -3.79
CA ILE A 39 0.35 5.09 -3.12
C ILE A 39 0.97 4.85 -1.76
N PHE A 40 2.06 5.55 -1.46
CA PHE A 40 2.53 5.76 -0.10
C PHE A 40 1.95 7.08 0.44
N GLU A 41 1.20 6.98 1.53
CA GLU A 41 0.61 8.12 2.24
C GLU A 41 1.34 8.30 3.57
N LYS A 42 1.82 9.52 3.83
CA LYS A 42 2.35 9.94 5.12
C LYS A 42 1.73 11.27 5.54
N GLY A 43 0.71 11.19 6.41
CA GLY A 43 -0.06 12.36 6.84
C GLY A 43 -0.82 13.03 5.70
N LYS A 44 -0.28 14.12 5.12
CA LYS A 44 -0.88 14.84 3.98
C LYS A 44 -0.17 14.58 2.66
N GLU A 45 1.01 13.99 2.71
CA GLU A 45 1.84 13.73 1.54
C GLU A 45 1.46 12.37 0.95
N LYS A 46 1.45 12.33 -0.38
CA LYS A 46 1.20 11.11 -1.15
C LYS A 46 2.24 11.01 -2.24
N GLU A 47 2.80 9.83 -2.38
CA GLU A 47 3.81 9.51 -3.39
C GLU A 47 3.36 8.27 -4.15
N ASP A 48 3.44 8.33 -5.48
CA ASP A 48 3.19 7.20 -6.36
C ASP A 48 4.46 6.34 -6.46
N LEU A 49 4.30 5.04 -6.21
CA LEU A 49 5.38 4.06 -6.21
C LEU A 49 5.04 2.92 -7.15
N HIS A 50 6.02 2.39 -7.88
CA HIS A 50 5.82 1.09 -8.52
C HIS A 50 5.62 0.01 -7.46
N ILE A 51 4.91 -1.06 -7.83
CA ILE A 51 4.62 -2.15 -6.89
C ILE A 51 5.90 -2.77 -6.28
N ASP A 52 7.00 -2.84 -7.02
CA ASP A 52 8.28 -3.33 -6.51
C ASP A 52 8.84 -2.41 -5.41
N ASP A 53 8.87 -1.10 -5.65
CA ASP A 53 9.32 -0.10 -4.66
C ASP A 53 8.41 -0.10 -3.42
N ALA A 54 7.10 -0.22 -3.63
CA ALA A 54 6.12 -0.31 -2.55
C ALA A 54 6.35 -1.54 -1.67
N VAL A 55 6.67 -2.70 -2.28
CA VAL A 55 6.99 -3.94 -1.55
C VAL A 55 8.27 -3.78 -0.72
N GLU A 56 9.30 -3.13 -1.27
CA GLU A 56 10.53 -2.86 -0.55
C GLU A 56 10.31 -1.88 0.61
N LEU A 57 9.51 -0.83 0.40
CA LEU A 57 9.16 0.14 1.42
C LEU A 57 8.39 -0.50 2.58
N VAL A 58 7.37 -1.31 2.27
CA VAL A 58 6.60 -2.07 3.27
C VAL A 58 7.53 -2.92 4.13
N LYS A 59 8.51 -3.61 3.53
CA LYS A 59 9.48 -4.41 4.29
C LYS A 59 10.37 -3.56 5.17
N ARG A 60 10.91 -2.48 4.61
CA ARG A 60 11.84 -1.59 5.31
C ARG A 60 11.18 -0.96 6.53
N LEU A 61 9.93 -0.56 6.41
CA LEU A 61 9.13 0.05 7.46
C LEU A 61 8.37 -0.99 8.31
N SER A 62 8.46 -2.28 7.98
CA SER A 62 7.74 -3.37 8.65
C SER A 62 6.23 -3.14 8.75
N LEU A 63 5.64 -2.57 7.69
CA LEU A 63 4.21 -2.24 7.66
C LEU A 63 3.37 -3.51 7.66
N ILE A 64 2.24 -3.47 8.36
CA ILE A 64 1.33 -4.60 8.54
C ILE A 64 -0.06 -4.27 7.97
N PRO A 65 -0.91 -5.27 7.68
CA PRO A 65 -2.30 -5.00 7.32
C PRO A 65 -3.02 -4.19 8.41
N VAL A 66 -3.54 -3.02 8.04
CA VAL A 66 -4.23 -2.10 8.96
C VAL A 66 -5.59 -1.68 8.42
N ARG A 67 -6.34 -0.98 9.27
CA ARG A 67 -7.56 -0.28 8.88
C ARG A 67 -7.25 1.20 8.76
N HIS A 68 -7.16 1.70 7.54
CA HIS A 68 -6.98 3.11 7.23
C HIS A 68 -8.14 3.94 7.80
N PRO A 69 -7.87 5.11 8.42
CA PRO A 69 -8.91 5.96 9.02
C PRO A 69 -9.95 6.47 8.01
N ARG A 70 -9.57 6.66 6.73
CA ARG A 70 -10.50 7.12 5.68
C ARG A 70 -11.09 6.01 4.82
N TYR A 71 -10.30 4.99 4.50
CA TYR A 71 -10.65 3.98 3.49
C TYR A 71 -11.06 2.64 4.12
N GLY A 72 -10.82 2.45 5.43
CA GLY A 72 -11.11 1.19 6.09
C GLY A 72 -10.06 0.12 5.77
N LYS A 73 -10.49 -1.11 5.52
CA LYS A 73 -9.58 -2.27 5.37
C LYS A 73 -9.03 -2.44 3.94
N ARG A 74 -9.66 -1.80 2.95
CA ARG A 74 -9.31 -1.92 1.53
C ARG A 74 -9.36 -0.56 0.85
N ALA A 75 -8.60 -0.41 -0.22
CA ALA A 75 -8.52 0.83 -0.98
C ALA A 75 -9.62 0.98 -2.07
N TYR A 76 -10.51 0.00 -2.20
CA TYR A 76 -11.68 0.00 -3.10
C TYR A 76 -12.89 -0.66 -2.43
#